data_AF-A0AAP6BQ24-F1
#
_entry.id   AF-A0AAP6BQ24-F1
#
_cell.length_a   1.000
_cell.length_b   1.000
_cell.length_c   1.000
_cell.angle_alpha   90.00
_cell.angle_beta   90.00
_cell.angle_gamma   90.00
#
_symmetry.space_group_name_H-M   'P 1'
#
loop_
_entity.id
_entity.type
_entity.pdbx_description
1 polymer ?
#
loop_
_entity_poly.entity_id
_entity_poly.type
_entity_poly.pdbx_seq_one_letter_code
_entity_poly.pdbx_strand_id
1 'polypeptide(L)' 'MSQQHRKWINLVKERIEKRGWSQTDLAIVAGVSPSAITQLFKDGKGSDDLKLRINKKLRITESWEKFEE' A
#
# COMPACT_ATOMS: atom_id res chain seq x y z
N MET A 1 2.99 5.66 13.32
CA MET A 1 3.12 4.64 12.25
C MET A 1 4.00 3.50 12.77
N SER A 2 3.49 2.27 12.81
CA SER A 2 4.25 1.12 13.32
C SER A 2 5.39 0.73 12.37
N GLN A 3 6.41 0.01 12.89
CA GLN A 3 7.47 -0.61 12.08
C GLN A 3 6.87 -1.47 10.95
N GLN A 4 5.77 -2.18 11.24
CA GLN A 4 5.05 -3.02 10.29
C GLN A 4 4.48 -2.22 9.12
N HIS A 5 3.82 -1.10 9.41
CA HIS A 5 3.31 -0.22 8.35
C HIS A 5 4.41 0.29 7.45
N ARG A 6 5.59 0.61 7.99
CA ARG A 6 6.74 1.05 7.19
C ARG A 6 7.25 -0.07 6.28
N LYS A 7 7.40 -1.30 6.80
CA LYS A 7 7.78 -2.48 6.01
C LYS A 7 6.78 -2.73 4.88
N TRP A 8 5.49 -2.70 5.20
CA TRP A 8 4.42 -2.87 4.21
C TRP A 8 4.42 -1.77 3.14
N ILE A 9 4.57 -0.49 3.51
CA ILE A 9 4.67 0.62 2.56
C ILE A 9 5.88 0.44 1.63
N ASN A 10 7.02 0.01 2.14
CA ASN A 10 8.21 -0.25 1.33
C ASN A 10 7.97 -1.37 0.32
N LEU A 11 7.34 -2.46 0.75
CA LEU A 11 6.95 -3.56 -0.14
C LEU A 11 5.99 -3.07 -1.23
N VAL A 12 4.99 -2.25 -0.86
CA VAL A 12 4.05 -1.65 -1.82
C VAL A 12 4.80 -0.81 -2.86
N LYS A 13 5.73 0.06 -2.43
CA LYS A 13 6.55 0.88 -3.34
C LYS A 13 7.38 0.03 -4.30
N GLU A 14 8.04 -1.01 -3.79
CA GLU A 14 8.83 -1.93 -4.61
C GLU A 14 7.96 -2.64 -5.67
N ARG A 15 6.74 -3.09 -5.30
CA ARG A 15 5.82 -3.74 -6.25
C ARG A 15 5.26 -2.79 -7.30
N ILE A 16 5.05 -1.53 -6.93
CA ILE A 16 4.64 -0.46 -7.86
C ILE A 16 5.76 -0.20 -8.87
N GLU A 17 6.99 -0.04 -8.41
CA GLU A 17 8.16 0.17 -9.28
C GLU A 17 8.40 -1.00 -10.22
N LYS A 18 8.34 -2.24 -9.74
CA LYS A 18 8.47 -3.46 -10.59
C LYS A 18 7.40 -3.56 -11.68
N ARG A 19 6.25 -2.90 -11.51
CA ARG A 19 5.17 -2.85 -12.51
C ARG A 19 5.24 -1.62 -13.41
N GLY A 20 6.19 -0.72 -13.18
CA GLY A 20 6.27 0.58 -13.87
C GLY A 20 5.09 1.49 -13.53
N TRP A 21 4.47 1.31 -12.37
CA TRP A 21 3.34 2.12 -11.93
C TRP A 21 3.81 3.36 -11.17
N SER A 22 3.05 4.44 -11.28
CA SER A 22 3.14 5.59 -10.38
C SER A 22 2.19 5.44 -9.18
N GLN A 23 2.30 6.33 -8.19
CA GLN A 23 1.30 6.41 -7.12
C GLN A 23 -0.10 6.77 -7.64
N THR A 24 -0.17 7.55 -8.72
CA THR A 24 -1.43 7.90 -9.38
C THR A 24 -2.07 6.67 -10.02
N ASP A 25 -1.27 5.82 -10.67
CA ASP A 25 -1.77 4.55 -11.23
C ASP A 25 -2.29 3.64 -10.12
N LEU A 26 -1.58 3.56 -8.99
CA LEU A 26 -2.06 2.83 -7.82
C LEU A 26 -3.42 3.38 -7.34
N ALA A 27 -3.55 4.70 -7.24
CA ALA A 27 -4.79 5.35 -6.81
C ALA A 27 -5.96 5.00 -7.74
N ILE A 28 -5.75 5.07 -9.05
CA ILE A 28 -6.73 4.71 -10.08
C ILE A 28 -7.18 3.25 -9.92
N VAL A 29 -6.25 2.30 -9.84
CA VAL A 29 -6.61 0.86 -9.76
C VAL A 29 -7.22 0.47 -8.42
N ALA A 30 -6.89 1.20 -7.35
CA ALA A 30 -7.48 1.04 -6.02
C ALA A 30 -8.85 1.73 -5.91
N GLY A 31 -9.18 2.63 -6.84
CA GLY A 31 -10.44 3.39 -6.84
C GLY A 31 -10.48 4.45 -5.75
N VAL A 32 -9.37 5.12 -5.48
CA VAL A 32 -9.23 6.19 -4.49
C VAL A 32 -8.54 7.42 -5.08
N SER A 33 -8.58 8.54 -4.37
CA SER A 33 -7.82 9.72 -4.77
C SER A 33 -6.30 9.53 -4.59
N PRO A 34 -5.45 10.18 -5.40
CA PRO A 34 -4.00 10.20 -5.17
C PRO A 34 -3.63 10.72 -3.77
N SER A 35 -4.39 11.69 -3.24
CA SER A 35 -4.21 12.22 -1.88
C SER A 35 -4.39 11.15 -0.80
N ALA A 36 -5.31 10.19 -0.98
CA ALA A 36 -5.50 9.09 -0.05
C ALA A 36 -4.27 8.16 -0.04
N ILE A 37 -3.67 7.88 -1.19
CA ILE A 37 -2.41 7.12 -1.28
C ILE A 37 -1.25 7.90 -0.63
N THR A 38 -1.15 9.20 -0.85
CA THR A 38 -0.14 10.04 -0.20
C THR A 38 -0.28 10.03 1.32
N GLN A 39 -1.50 10.19 1.85
CA GLN A 39 -1.77 10.12 3.30
C GLN A 39 -1.50 8.73 3.88
N LEU A 40 -1.80 7.67 3.13
CA LEU A 40 -1.44 6.30 3.51
C LEU A 40 0.08 6.14 3.63
N PHE A 41 0.84 6.63 2.66
CA PHE A 41 2.30 6.46 2.67
C PHE A 41 3.02 7.36 3.67
N LYS A 42 2.48 8.56 3.92
CA LYS A 42 3.10 9.56 4.82
C LYS A 42 2.70 9.36 6.27
N ASP A 43 1.42 9.13 6.53
CA ASP A 43 0.84 9.14 7.87
C ASP A 43 0.38 7.76 8.33
N GLY A 44 0.34 6.76 7.43
CA GLY A 44 -0.26 5.46 7.69
C GLY A 44 -1.79 5.50 7.72
N LYS A 45 -2.41 6.60 7.24
CA LYS A 45 -3.85 6.77 7.22
C LYS A 45 -4.48 5.99 6.07
N GLY A 46 -5.25 4.96 6.39
CA GLY A 46 -6.04 4.20 5.44
C GLY A 46 -6.76 3.04 6.11
N SER A 47 -7.97 2.75 5.64
CA SER A 47 -8.75 1.60 6.14
C SER A 47 -8.05 0.29 5.79
N ASP A 48 -8.34 -0.75 6.57
CA ASP A 48 -7.81 -2.08 6.27
C ASP A 48 -8.37 -2.60 4.93
N ASP A 49 -9.59 -2.21 4.54
CA ASP A 49 -10.13 -2.48 3.18
C ASP A 49 -9.22 -1.90 2.08
N LEU A 50 -8.75 -0.66 2.24
CA LEU A 50 -7.84 -0.04 1.26
C LEU A 50 -6.52 -0.80 1.17
N LYS A 51 -5.94 -1.20 2.30
CA LYS A 51 -4.68 -1.98 2.33
C LYS A 51 -4.86 -3.36 1.71
N LEU A 52 -5.95 -4.05 2.03
CA LEU A 52 -6.31 -5.34 1.44
C LEU A 52 -6.51 -5.23 -0.08
N ARG A 53 -7.17 -4.17 -0.53
CA ARG A 53 -7.36 -3.89 -1.96
C ARG A 53 -6.03 -3.64 -2.67
N ILE A 54 -5.15 -2.84 -2.07
CA ILE A 54 -3.79 -2.60 -2.60
C ILE A 54 -3.01 -3.91 -2.69
N ASN A 55 -3.06 -4.76 -1.66
CA ASN A 55 -2.42 -6.07 -1.67
C ASN A 55 -2.92 -6.93 -2.82
N LYS A 56 -4.25 -6.99 -3.02
CA LYS A 56 -4.85 -7.74 -4.13
C LYS A 56 -4.39 -7.23 -5.49
N LYS A 57 -4.34 -5.91 -5.69
CA LYS A 57 -3.91 -5.30 -6.97
C LYS A 57 -2.43 -5.55 -7.26
N LEU A 58 -1.59 -5.46 -6.23
CA LEU A 58 -0.15 -5.65 -6.34
C LEU A 58 0.29 -7.12 -6.22
N ARG A 59 -0.64 -8.05 -5.96
CA ARG A 59 -0.37 -9.46 -5.68
C ARG A 59 0.63 -9.63 -4.53
N ILE A 60 0.45 -8.83 -3.47
CA ILE A 60 1.18 -8.98 -2.22
C ILE A 60 0.48 -10.07 -1.42
N THR A 61 1.16 -11.20 -1.28
CA THR A 61 0.69 -12.40 -0.56
C THR A 61 1.10 -12.39 0.91
N GLU A 62 2.08 -11.56 1.27
CA GLU A 62 2.48 -11.33 2.66
C GLU A 62 1.34 -10.63 3.40
N SER A 63 0.82 -11.26 4.46
CA SER A 63 -0.20 -10.62 5.29
C SER A 63 0.44 -9.48 6.07
N TRP A 64 -0.18 -8.30 5.99
CA TRP A 64 0.22 -7.14 6.77
C TRP A 64 -0.01 -7.33 8.28
N GLU A 65 -0.79 -8.34 8.65
CA GLU A 65 -1.08 -8.75 10.05
C GLU A 65 0.01 -9.67 10.63
N LYS A 66 0.92 -10.22 9.82
CA LYS A 66 1.96 -11.17 10.28
C LYS A 66 3.32 -10.51 10.58
N PHE A 67 3.40 -9.19 10.61
CA PHE A 67 4.67 -8.49 10.84
C PHE A 67 5.00 -8.28 12.34
N GLU A 68 4.30 -8.97 13.25
CA GLU A 68 4.71 -9.07 14.67
C GLU A 68 5.87 -10.06 14.80
N GLU A 69 6.98 -9.57 15.37
CA GLU A 69 7.80 -10.35 16.30
C GLU A 69 7.31 -10.02 17.71
#